data_AF-A0A973QQR9-F1
#
_entry.id   AF-A0A973QQR9-F1
#
_cell.length_a   1.000
_cell.length_b   1.000
_cell.length_c   1.000
_cell.angle_alpha   90.00
_cell.angle_beta   90.00
_cell.angle_gamma   90.00
#
_symmetry.space_group_name_H-M   'P 1'
#
loop_
_entity.id
_entity.type
_entity.pdbx_description
1 polymer ?
#
loop_
_entity_poly.entity_id
_entity_poly.type
_entity_poly.pdbx_seq_one_letter_code
_entity_poly.pdbx_strand_id
1 'polypeptide(L)'
;MPRGVQDATGIDKSAIERILLLADFSGTMNGVFDDGANLAHATLKTVSSTSVNRTIGIVISGQTLNNECLITDYALTRAQSGEFTWSAPFSLADGTVPTWS
;
A
#
# COMPACT_ATOMS: atom_id res chain seq x y z
N MET A 1 11.57 1.26 2.51
CA MET A 1 10.53 2.19 2.03
C MET A 1 11.17 3.13 1.02
N PRO A 2 10.65 3.24 -0.21
CA PRO A 2 11.12 4.21 -1.19
C PRO A 2 11.03 5.63 -0.61
N ARG A 3 12.03 6.46 -0.92
CA ARG A 3 12.00 7.89 -0.63
C ARG A 3 12.05 8.63 -1.95
N GLY A 4 11.36 9.76 -2.03
CA GLY A 4 11.60 10.69 -3.13
C GLY A 4 13.05 11.16 -3.10
N VAL A 5 13.65 11.36 -4.26
CA VAL A 5 15.02 11.87 -4.36
C VAL A 5 15.03 12.97 -5.42
N GLN A 6 15.54 14.14 -5.05
CA GLN A 6 15.68 15.26 -5.96
C GLN A 6 17.16 15.49 -6.26
N ASP A 7 17.49 15.52 -7.55
CA ASP A 7 18.83 15.93 -8.01
C ASP A 7 19.03 17.42 -7.73
N ALA A 8 20.14 17.75 -7.07
CA ALA A 8 20.54 19.11 -6.73
C ALA A 8 22.00 19.38 -7.16
N THR A 9 22.51 18.63 -8.14
CA THR A 9 23.92 18.68 -8.57
C THR A 9 24.25 20.03 -9.19
N GLY A 10 25.13 20.78 -8.54
CA GLY A 10 25.69 22.02 -9.05
C GLY A 10 26.68 21.79 -10.19
N ILE A 11 26.91 22.84 -10.99
CA ILE A 11 27.88 22.81 -12.11
C ILE A 11 29.33 22.61 -11.64
N ASP A 12 29.62 22.87 -10.37
CA ASP A 12 30.93 22.68 -9.72
C ASP A 12 31.19 21.25 -9.26
N LYS A 13 30.21 20.33 -9.42
CA LYS A 13 30.30 18.97 -8.87
C LYS A 13 30.77 17.97 -9.91
N SER A 14 31.59 17.02 -9.45
CA SER A 14 32.05 15.88 -10.25
C SER A 14 31.26 14.59 -9.96
N ALA A 15 30.29 14.63 -9.05
CA ALA A 15 29.41 13.51 -8.68
C ALA A 15 27.99 14.03 -8.40
N ILE A 16 27.00 13.14 -8.50
CA ILE A 16 25.57 13.51 -8.31
C ILE A 16 25.30 13.78 -6.84
N GLU A 17 24.84 14.99 -6.53
CA GLU A 17 24.34 15.38 -5.22
C GLU A 17 22.81 15.31 -5.21
N ARG A 18 22.23 14.81 -4.11
CA ARG A 18 20.78 14.62 -4.03
C ARG A 18 20.24 15.01 -2.67
N ILE A 19 19.05 15.61 -2.68
CA ILE A 19 18.22 15.84 -1.50
C ILE A 19 17.29 14.64 -1.32
N LEU A 20 17.27 14.04 -0.14
CA LEU A 20 16.32 12.99 0.22
C LEU A 20 14.99 13.63 0.65
N LEU A 21 13.93 13.34 -0.09
CA LEU A 21 12.57 13.80 0.20
C LEU A 21 11.87 12.83 1.18
N LEU A 22 10.56 13.02 1.36
CA LEU A 22 9.73 12.22 2.25
C LEU A 22 9.68 10.74 1.82
N ALA A 23 9.50 9.87 2.81
CA ALA A 23 9.24 8.45 2.59
C ALA A 23 7.74 8.24 2.32
N ASP A 24 7.42 7.25 1.50
CA ASP A 24 6.04 6.88 1.19
C ASP A 24 5.83 5.37 1.33
N PHE A 25 4.57 4.97 1.46
CA PHE A 25 4.12 3.58 1.51
C PHE A 25 2.90 3.40 0.63
N SER A 26 3.00 2.47 -0.31
CA SER A 26 1.90 2.08 -1.17
C SER A 26 2.09 0.63 -1.61
N GLY A 27 1.01 0.03 -2.05
CA GLY A 27 1.03 -1.34 -2.55
C GLY A 27 -0.34 -1.77 -3.04
N THR A 28 -0.41 -3.05 -3.43
CA THR A 28 -1.64 -3.69 -3.86
C THR A 28 -1.77 -5.02 -3.14
N MET A 29 -2.90 -5.23 -2.48
CA MET A 29 -3.27 -6.55 -1.95
C MET A 29 -4.02 -7.31 -3.03
N ASN A 30 -3.71 -8.59 -3.22
CA ASN A 30 -4.37 -9.45 -4.20
C ASN A 30 -4.80 -10.76 -3.53
N GLY A 31 -5.90 -11.33 -4.00
CA GLY A 31 -6.36 -12.62 -3.51
C GLY A 31 -7.51 -13.21 -4.31
N VAL A 32 -8.02 -14.33 -3.81
CA VAL A 32 -9.20 -15.02 -4.34
C VAL A 32 -10.42 -14.60 -3.53
N PHE A 33 -11.58 -14.52 -4.16
CA PHE A 33 -12.83 -14.16 -3.50
C PHE A 33 -13.22 -15.16 -2.41
N ASP A 34 -13.60 -14.66 -1.24
CA ASP A 34 -14.06 -15.41 -0.09
C ASP A 34 -15.23 -14.70 0.63
N ASP A 35 -16.40 -15.34 0.71
CA ASP A 35 -17.63 -14.71 1.24
C ASP A 35 -17.88 -14.92 2.74
N GLY A 36 -16.94 -15.56 3.43
CA GLY A 36 -17.02 -15.79 4.88
C GLY A 36 -16.98 -14.52 5.73
N ALA A 37 -17.45 -14.63 6.96
CA ALA A 37 -17.36 -13.55 7.93
C ALA A 37 -15.89 -13.24 8.28
N ASN A 38 -15.55 -11.96 8.44
CA ASN A 38 -14.21 -11.46 8.76
C ASN A 38 -13.11 -11.81 7.74
N LEU A 39 -13.50 -12.12 6.51
CA LEU A 39 -12.57 -12.36 5.40
C LEU A 39 -12.42 -11.12 4.49
N ALA A 40 -11.66 -11.26 3.40
CA ALA A 40 -11.28 -10.13 2.55
C ALA A 40 -12.52 -9.45 1.95
N HIS A 41 -13.46 -10.22 1.37
CA HIS A 41 -14.65 -9.61 0.77
C HIS A 41 -15.52 -8.87 1.79
N ALA A 42 -15.74 -9.47 2.97
CA ALA A 42 -16.54 -8.84 4.03
C ALA A 42 -15.98 -7.48 4.45
N THR A 43 -14.65 -7.35 4.46
CA THR A 43 -13.93 -6.17 4.95
C THR A 43 -13.72 -5.10 3.87
N LEU A 44 -13.50 -5.52 2.62
CA LEU A 44 -13.08 -4.65 1.52
C LEU A 44 -14.24 -4.17 0.63
N LYS A 45 -15.41 -4.82 0.65
CA LYS A 45 -16.54 -4.46 -0.24
C LYS A 45 -17.10 -3.03 -0.09
N THR A 46 -16.74 -2.32 0.97
CA THR A 46 -17.19 -0.95 1.24
C THR A 46 -16.08 0.10 1.08
N VAL A 47 -14.85 -0.27 0.70
CA VAL A 47 -13.72 0.67 0.65
C VAL A 47 -13.92 1.77 -0.39
N SER A 48 -14.52 1.45 -1.53
CA SER A 48 -14.80 2.41 -2.61
C SER A 48 -15.83 3.48 -2.23
N SER A 49 -16.64 3.24 -1.19
CA SER A 49 -17.64 4.20 -0.68
C SER A 49 -17.27 4.83 0.66
N THR A 50 -16.16 4.41 1.26
CA THR A 50 -15.72 4.90 2.58
C THR A 50 -14.25 5.29 2.51
N SER A 51 -13.97 6.59 2.31
CA SER A 51 -12.61 7.15 2.36
C SER A 51 -12.10 7.25 3.80
N VAL A 52 -12.04 6.11 4.48
CA VAL A 52 -11.68 5.98 5.89
C VAL A 52 -10.31 5.35 5.98
N ASN A 53 -9.45 5.94 6.83
CA ASN A 53 -8.15 5.37 7.15
C ASN A 53 -8.31 3.98 7.76
N ARG A 54 -7.48 3.04 7.32
CA ARG A 54 -7.44 1.68 7.83
C ARG A 54 -6.01 1.31 8.20
N THR A 55 -5.86 0.68 9.36
CA THR A 55 -4.60 0.06 9.77
C THR A 55 -4.33 -1.17 8.87
N ILE A 56 -3.26 -1.10 8.10
CA ILE A 56 -2.70 -2.25 7.37
C ILE A 56 -1.45 -2.71 8.12
N GLY A 57 -1.44 -3.99 8.52
CA GLY A 57 -0.31 -4.62 9.20
C GLY A 57 0.31 -5.71 8.34
N ILE A 58 1.61 -5.62 8.06
CA ILE A 58 2.39 -6.72 7.48
C ILE A 58 3.08 -7.46 8.62
N VAL A 59 2.76 -8.74 8.77
CA VAL A 59 3.34 -9.61 9.80
C VAL A 59 4.13 -10.73 9.14
N ILE A 60 5.44 -10.79 9.39
CA ILE A 60 6.33 -11.82 8.83
C ILE A 60 7.42 -12.20 9.81
N SER A 61 7.57 -13.50 10.09
CA SER A 61 8.62 -14.05 10.96
C SER A 61 8.75 -13.34 12.32
N GLY A 62 7.62 -12.92 12.92
CA GLY A 62 7.58 -12.20 14.20
C GLY A 62 7.92 -10.71 14.12
N GLN A 63 8.10 -10.16 12.92
CA GLN A 63 8.25 -8.74 12.66
C GLN A 63 6.92 -8.15 12.18
N THR A 64 6.66 -6.91 12.57
CA THR A 64 5.43 -6.19 12.24
C THR A 64 5.74 -4.84 11.62
N LEU A 65 4.92 -4.47 10.64
CA LEU A 65 4.95 -3.16 9.99
C LEU A 65 3.50 -2.69 9.88
N ASN A 66 3.11 -1.79 10.77
CA ASN A 66 1.74 -1.27 10.85
C ASN A 66 1.68 0.16 10.31
N ASN A 67 0.72 0.42 9.44
CA ASN A 67 0.54 1.71 8.78
C ASN A 67 -0.93 2.08 8.65
N GLU A 68 -1.24 3.36 8.80
CA GLU A 68 -2.56 3.89 8.47
C GLU A 68 -2.59 4.24 6.98
N CYS A 69 -3.48 3.58 6.24
CA CYS A 69 -3.55 3.66 4.79
C CYS A 69 -4.98 3.94 4.32
N LEU A 70 -5.08 4.54 3.13
CA LEU A 70 -6.30 4.60 2.36
C LEU A 70 -6.29 3.47 1.34
N ILE A 71 -7.34 2.67 1.33
CA ILE A 71 -7.60 1.69 0.28
C ILE A 71 -8.48 2.38 -0.76
N THR A 72 -8.00 2.49 -1.99
CA THR A 72 -8.64 3.33 -3.00
C THR A 72 -9.65 2.57 -3.85
N ASP A 73 -9.52 1.25 -3.96
CA ASP A 73 -10.43 0.41 -4.74
C ASP A 73 -10.49 -1.05 -4.22
N TYR A 74 -11.52 -1.78 -4.65
CA TYR A 74 -11.66 -3.22 -4.50
C TYR A 74 -12.16 -3.83 -5.82
N ALA A 75 -11.24 -4.00 -6.77
CA ALA A 75 -11.54 -4.45 -8.12
C ALA A 75 -11.73 -5.97 -8.15
N LEU A 76 -12.88 -6.44 -8.63
CA LEU A 76 -13.23 -7.85 -8.76
C LEU A 76 -13.13 -8.30 -10.21
N THR A 77 -12.43 -9.41 -10.47
CA THR A 77 -12.23 -9.95 -11.83
C THR A 77 -12.63 -11.42 -11.90
N ARG A 78 -13.47 -11.76 -12.88
CA ARG A 78 -13.82 -13.14 -13.22
C ARG A 78 -13.02 -13.57 -14.45
N ALA A 79 -12.05 -14.45 -14.26
CA ALA A 79 -11.25 -14.98 -15.36
C ALA A 79 -12.04 -16.03 -16.16
N GLN A 80 -11.71 -16.18 -17.45
CA GLN A 80 -12.30 -17.21 -18.31
C GLN A 80 -11.99 -18.64 -17.84
N SER A 81 -10.85 -18.82 -17.17
CA SER A 81 -10.41 -20.08 -16.55
C SER A 81 -11.22 -20.50 -15.33
N GLY A 82 -12.10 -19.64 -14.80
CA GLY A 82 -13.01 -20.02 -13.72
C GLY A 82 -12.63 -19.47 -12.34
N GLU A 83 -11.56 -18.71 -12.21
CA GLU A 83 -11.22 -18.03 -10.95
C GLU A 83 -11.99 -16.71 -10.79
N PHE A 84 -12.25 -16.36 -9.53
CA PHE A 84 -12.77 -15.05 -9.16
C PHE A 84 -11.81 -14.41 -8.15
N THR A 85 -11.15 -13.35 -8.57
CA THR A 85 -10.04 -12.73 -7.83
C THR A 85 -10.33 -11.27 -7.55
N TRP A 86 -9.58 -10.71 -6.61
CA TRP A 86 -9.65 -9.30 -6.24
C TRP A 86 -8.28 -8.63 -6.20
N SER A 87 -8.29 -7.31 -6.37
CA SER A 87 -7.13 -6.43 -6.26
C SER A 87 -7.53 -5.16 -5.50
N ALA A 88 -6.78 -4.83 -4.45
CA ALA A 88 -7.05 -3.68 -3.57
C ALA A 88 -5.78 -2.82 -3.42
N PRO A 89 -5.64 -1.75 -4.22
CA PRO A 89 -4.55 -0.79 -4.07
C PRO A 89 -4.71 0.07 -2.83
N PHE A 90 -3.60 0.43 -2.20
CA PHE A 90 -3.55 1.31 -1.04
C PHE A 90 -2.35 2.25 -1.06
N SER A 91 -2.48 3.37 -0.37
CA SER A 91 -1.41 4.34 -0.13
C SER A 91 -1.48 4.88 1.28
N LEU A 92 -0.33 5.34 1.80
CA LEU A 92 -0.20 5.93 3.12
C LEU A 92 -1.19 7.09 3.27
N ALA A 93 -1.93 7.09 4.38
CA ALA A 93 -2.95 8.10 4.63
C ALA A 93 -2.40 9.31 5.38
N ASP A 94 -1.27 9.13 6.06
CA ASP A 94 -0.64 10.14 6.90
C ASP A 94 0.85 10.28 6.61
N GLY A 95 1.49 11.33 7.12
CA GLY A 95 2.92 11.57 6.90
C GLY A 95 3.83 10.67 7.74
N THR A 96 3.31 9.64 8.41
CA THR A 96 4.06 8.84 9.38
C THR A 96 4.94 7.84 8.65
N VAL A 97 6.24 7.90 8.90
CA VAL A 97 7.19 6.97 8.29
C VAL A 97 6.91 5.54 8.78
N PRO A 98 6.69 4.58 7.86
CA PRO A 98 6.56 3.18 8.23
C PRO A 98 7.83 2.62 8.89
N THR A 99 7.67 1.97 10.04
CA THR A 99 8.78 1.37 10.80
C THR A 99 8.50 -0.08 11.15
N TRP A 100 9.49 -0.95 10.92
CA TRP A 100 9.45 -2.33 11.40
C TRP A 100 9.70 -2.38 12.91
N SER A 101 9.02 -3.30 13.59
CA SER A 101 9.31 -3.71 14.97
C SER A 101 9.33 -5.23 15.10
#